data_AF-A0A2Z3H712-F1
#
_entry.id   AF-A0A2Z3H712-F1
#
_cell.length_a   1.000
_cell.length_b   1.000
_cell.length_c   1.000
_cell.angle_alpha   90.00
_cell.angle_beta   90.00
_cell.angle_gamma   90.00
#
_symmetry.space_group_name_H-M   'P 1'
#
loop_
_entity.id
_entity.type
_entity.pdbx_description
1 polymer ?
#
loop_
_entity_poly.entity_id
_entity_poly.type
_entity_poly.pdbx_seq_one_letter_code
_entity_poly.pdbx_strand_id
1 'polypeptide(L)'
;MTARDVRDVILARLPAIGSPGERPFTDPDIDRERAWELIAREYIETLQQFDRTTLERAFGRVRDTNTTGFWPSPGRLRQAALALAPSIPDPDAGRRREADAQAEAYVSRFVRTSKLYREAKRDGWAGSLLDYVQSAAALQAQVLAGTRGVSWDRVLLDPDSSAEPREQIDALIRGWRDGGLAEVKVAVPKARIAVWRAAATERPAPAGDTPWQEVVARLTASAKRPGGPG
;
A
#
# COMPACT_ATOMS: atom_id res chain seq x y z
N MET A 1 -22.09 -13.50 0.52
CA MET A 1 -22.32 -12.30 -0.30
C MET A 1 -21.82 -12.61 -1.70
N THR A 2 -22.52 -12.17 -2.74
CA THR A 2 -22.23 -12.50 -4.14
C THR A 2 -21.48 -11.37 -4.85
N ALA A 3 -20.86 -11.65 -6.00
CA ALA A 3 -20.28 -10.61 -6.86
C ALA A 3 -21.31 -9.52 -7.25
N ARG A 4 -22.59 -9.89 -7.32
CA ARG A 4 -23.71 -8.98 -7.55
C ARG A 4 -23.91 -8.01 -6.40
N ASP A 5 -23.75 -8.43 -5.15
CA ASP A 5 -23.87 -7.56 -3.97
C ASP A 5 -22.73 -6.52 -3.90
N VAL A 6 -21.50 -6.91 -4.22
CA VAL A 6 -20.35 -5.98 -4.33
C VAL A 6 -20.62 -4.94 -5.43
N ARG A 7 -21.14 -5.42 -6.57
CA ARG A 7 -21.55 -4.55 -7.68
C ARG A 7 -22.64 -3.58 -7.26
N ASP A 8 -23.69 -4.03 -6.58
CA ASP A 8 -24.83 -3.18 -6.21
C ASP A 8 -24.48 -2.16 -5.12
N VAL A 9 -23.55 -2.47 -4.21
CA VAL A 9 -23.14 -1.57 -3.12
C VAL A 9 -22.09 -0.56 -3.59
N ILE A 10 -21.11 -1.00 -4.37
CA ILE A 10 -19.93 -0.21 -4.71
C ILE A 10 -20.00 0.30 -6.15
N LEU A 11 -20.33 -0.57 -7.11
CA LEU A 11 -20.33 -0.20 -8.53
C LEU A 11 -21.64 0.49 -8.97
N ALA A 12 -22.81 0.18 -8.42
CA ALA A 12 -24.05 0.87 -8.80
C ALA A 12 -24.12 2.33 -8.31
N ARG A 13 -23.28 2.71 -7.33
CA ARG A 13 -23.12 4.10 -6.85
C ARG A 13 -22.14 4.93 -7.68
N LEU A 14 -21.58 4.36 -8.76
CA LEU A 14 -20.65 5.00 -9.70
C LEU A 14 -21.13 6.35 -10.29
N PRO A 15 -22.42 6.57 -10.63
CA PRO A 15 -22.83 7.85 -11.22
C PRO A 15 -22.77 9.03 -10.26
N ALA A 16 -22.76 8.79 -8.95
CA ALA A 16 -22.95 9.82 -7.92
C ALA A 16 -21.65 10.50 -7.44
N ILE A 17 -20.47 10.01 -7.84
CA ILE A 17 -19.17 10.44 -7.27
C ILE A 17 -18.22 11.00 -8.37
N GLY A 18 -18.74 11.25 -9.58
CA GLY A 18 -17.93 11.63 -10.72
C GLY A 18 -17.25 10.40 -11.36
N SER A 19 -17.03 10.47 -12.68
CA SER A 19 -16.32 9.40 -13.39
C SER A 19 -14.94 9.18 -12.74
N PRO A 20 -14.42 7.94 -12.69
CA PRO A 20 -13.05 7.73 -12.24
C PRO A 20 -12.16 8.61 -13.09
N GLY A 21 -11.56 9.61 -12.45
CA GLY A 21 -10.73 10.58 -13.12
C GLY A 21 -9.67 9.86 -13.94
N GLU A 22 -9.66 10.15 -15.24
CA GLU A 22 -8.48 10.53 -16.04
C GLU A 22 -7.12 10.01 -15.54
N ARG A 23 -7.01 8.70 -15.29
CA ARG A 23 -5.84 8.03 -15.82
C ARG A 23 -6.26 7.63 -17.23
N PRO A 24 -5.66 8.19 -18.29
CA PRO A 24 -5.64 7.42 -19.52
C PRO A 24 -5.13 6.04 -19.10
N PHE A 25 -5.87 4.99 -19.40
CA PHE A 25 -5.25 3.69 -19.54
C PHE A 25 -4.13 3.96 -20.54
N THR A 26 -2.90 4.08 -20.03
CA THR A 26 -1.72 4.50 -20.81
C THR A 26 -1.35 3.45 -21.85
N ASP A 27 -2.05 2.33 -21.84
CA ASP A 27 -2.01 1.28 -22.81
C ASP A 27 -3.15 1.49 -23.83
N PRO A 28 -2.86 1.97 -25.06
CA PRO A 28 -3.86 2.19 -26.10
C PRO A 28 -4.55 0.90 -26.54
N ASP A 29 -4.05 -0.27 -26.13
CA ASP A 29 -4.60 -1.59 -26.50
C ASP A 29 -5.55 -2.17 -25.43
N ILE A 30 -5.63 -1.58 -24.24
CA ILE A 30 -6.60 -2.00 -23.23
C ILE A 30 -7.92 -1.29 -23.49
N ASP A 31 -8.83 -2.02 -24.14
CA ASP A 31 -10.24 -1.65 -24.21
C ASP A 31 -10.74 -1.23 -22.83
N ARG A 32 -11.32 -0.03 -22.76
CA ARG A 32 -11.89 0.56 -21.54
C ARG A 32 -12.80 -0.45 -20.84
N GLU A 33 -13.56 -1.25 -21.58
CA GLU A 33 -14.42 -2.30 -21.03
C GLU A 33 -13.62 -3.38 -20.29
N ARG A 34 -12.53 -3.86 -20.89
CA ARG A 34 -11.63 -4.86 -20.29
C ARG A 34 -10.86 -4.33 -19.08
N ALA A 35 -10.47 -3.06 -19.12
CA ALA A 35 -9.87 -2.35 -18.02
C ALA A 35 -10.81 -2.27 -16.80
N TRP A 36 -12.09 -2.02 -17.07
CA TRP A 36 -13.14 -2.02 -16.05
C TRP A 36 -13.40 -3.39 -15.47
N GLU A 37 -13.39 -4.44 -16.28
CA GLU A 37 -13.53 -5.82 -15.80
C GLU A 37 -12.40 -6.23 -14.85
N LEU A 38 -11.17 -5.82 -15.15
CA LEU A 38 -10.01 -6.09 -14.27
C LEU A 38 -10.16 -5.41 -12.91
N ILE A 39 -10.56 -4.13 -12.90
CA ILE A 39 -10.81 -3.38 -11.67
C ILE A 39 -11.96 -4.02 -10.89
N ALA A 40 -13.09 -4.31 -11.55
CA ALA A 40 -14.26 -4.91 -10.91
C ALA A 40 -13.93 -6.27 -10.28
N ARG A 41 -13.13 -7.10 -10.98
CA ARG A 41 -12.65 -8.38 -10.47
C ARG A 41 -11.80 -8.21 -9.21
N GLU A 42 -10.87 -7.25 -9.20
CA GLU A 42 -10.04 -6.95 -8.03
C GLU A 42 -10.90 -6.53 -6.82
N TYR A 43 -11.94 -5.70 -7.03
CA TYR A 43 -12.91 -5.36 -5.98
C TYR A 43 -13.68 -6.59 -5.48
N ILE A 44 -14.18 -7.43 -6.38
CA ILE A 44 -14.94 -8.63 -6.01
C ILE A 44 -14.05 -9.57 -5.20
N GLU A 45 -12.87 -9.92 -5.69
CA GLU A 45 -11.94 -10.82 -5.02
C GLU A 45 -11.55 -10.31 -3.63
N THR A 46 -11.28 -9.00 -3.53
CA THR A 46 -10.80 -8.37 -2.30
C THR A 46 -11.90 -8.21 -1.24
N LEU A 47 -13.14 -7.98 -1.67
CA LEU A 47 -14.23 -7.54 -0.79
C LEU A 47 -15.34 -8.58 -0.57
N GLN A 48 -15.41 -9.66 -1.36
CA GLN A 48 -16.44 -10.71 -1.24
C GLN A 48 -16.51 -11.38 0.15
N GLN A 49 -15.44 -11.27 0.93
CA GLN A 49 -15.32 -11.84 2.27
C GLN A 49 -16.05 -11.04 3.37
N PHE A 50 -16.51 -9.82 3.08
CA PHE A 50 -17.24 -8.98 4.04
C PHE A 50 -18.74 -9.09 3.81
N ASP A 51 -19.56 -8.85 4.83
CA ASP A 51 -21.00 -8.68 4.61
C ASP A 51 -21.31 -7.27 4.06
N ARG A 52 -22.50 -7.13 3.47
CA ARG A 52 -22.98 -5.88 2.86
C ARG A 52 -22.94 -4.70 3.82
N THR A 53 -23.35 -4.89 5.07
CA THR A 53 -23.40 -3.82 6.08
C THR A 53 -22.00 -3.31 6.40
N THR A 54 -21.04 -4.23 6.51
CA THR A 54 -19.62 -3.89 6.72
C THR A 54 -19.06 -3.08 5.55
N LEU A 55 -19.33 -3.49 4.30
CA LEU A 55 -18.88 -2.75 3.12
C LEU A 55 -19.51 -1.36 3.00
N GLU A 56 -20.81 -1.22 3.28
CA GLU A 56 -21.49 0.07 3.24
C GLU A 56 -20.89 1.06 4.26
N ARG A 57 -20.58 0.60 5.47
CA ARG A 57 -19.92 1.41 6.50
C ARG A 57 -18.46 1.72 6.14
N ALA A 58 -17.74 0.75 5.60
CA ALA A 58 -16.36 0.93 5.15
C ALA A 58 -16.28 1.97 4.04
N PHE A 59 -17.20 1.91 3.08
CA PHE A 59 -17.31 2.87 1.99
C PHE A 59 -17.60 4.28 2.51
N GLY A 60 -18.57 4.44 3.41
CA GLY A 60 -18.85 5.73 4.06
C GLY A 60 -17.60 6.32 4.72
N ARG A 61 -16.91 5.52 5.53
CA ARG A 61 -15.69 5.95 6.23
C ARG A 61 -14.55 6.35 5.29
N VAL A 62 -14.34 5.58 4.21
CA VAL A 62 -13.29 5.91 3.25
C VAL A 62 -13.66 7.16 2.45
N ARG A 63 -14.92 7.29 2.01
CA ARG A 63 -15.42 8.49 1.32
C ARG A 63 -15.20 9.75 2.16
N ASP A 64 -15.60 9.71 3.43
CA ASP A 64 -15.53 10.87 4.31
C ASP A 64 -14.07 11.28 4.64
N THR A 65 -13.10 10.39 4.44
CA THR A 65 -11.66 10.64 4.63
C THR A 65 -10.87 10.76 3.33
N ASN A 66 -11.53 10.61 2.17
CA ASN A 66 -10.89 10.66 0.87
C ASN A 66 -11.05 12.06 0.27
N THR A 67 -10.03 12.89 0.46
CA THR A 67 -9.98 14.28 -0.02
C THR A 67 -9.63 14.38 -1.50
N THR A 68 -9.26 13.27 -2.14
CA THR A 68 -8.61 13.29 -3.46
C THR A 68 -9.58 13.32 -4.63
N GLY A 69 -10.90 13.25 -4.39
CA GLY A 69 -11.92 13.18 -5.46
C GLY A 69 -11.87 11.89 -6.29
N PHE A 70 -10.90 11.01 -6.05
CA PHE A 70 -10.76 9.73 -6.75
C PHE A 70 -11.51 8.60 -6.05
N TRP A 71 -11.75 7.53 -6.80
CA TRP A 71 -12.32 6.32 -6.24
C TRP A 71 -11.35 5.63 -5.26
N PRO A 72 -11.81 5.15 -4.11
CA PRO A 72 -10.93 4.51 -3.14
C PRO A 72 -10.51 3.10 -3.57
N SER A 73 -9.21 2.80 -3.53
CA SER A 73 -8.68 1.50 -3.96
C SER A 73 -9.31 0.31 -3.20
N PRO A 74 -9.36 -0.90 -3.82
CA PRO A 74 -9.87 -2.11 -3.15
C PRO A 74 -9.17 -2.37 -1.81
N GLY A 75 -7.86 -2.16 -1.73
CA GLY A 75 -7.07 -2.30 -0.50
C GLY A 75 -7.51 -1.34 0.61
N ARG A 76 -7.80 -0.08 0.27
CA ARG A 76 -8.25 0.93 1.26
C ARG A 76 -9.66 0.62 1.78
N LEU A 77 -10.56 0.17 0.90
CA LEU A 77 -11.87 -0.32 1.32
C LEU A 77 -11.78 -1.58 2.18
N ARG A 78 -10.91 -2.53 1.83
CA ARG A 78 -10.66 -3.73 2.64
C ARG A 78 -10.15 -3.38 4.03
N GLN A 79 -9.22 -2.45 4.14
CA GLN A 79 -8.70 -2.00 5.44
C GLN A 79 -9.81 -1.39 6.31
N ALA A 80 -10.65 -0.53 5.72
CA ALA A 80 -11.79 0.04 6.43
C ALA A 80 -12.83 -1.03 6.81
N ALA A 81 -13.08 -2.01 5.95
CA ALA A 81 -13.98 -3.13 6.21
C ALA A 81 -13.47 -4.04 7.33
N LEU A 82 -12.17 -4.34 7.36
CA LEU A 82 -11.53 -5.09 8.46
C LEU A 82 -11.69 -4.40 9.82
N ALA A 83 -11.67 -3.06 9.84
CA ALA A 83 -11.88 -2.29 11.06
C ALA A 83 -13.34 -2.28 11.56
N LEU A 84 -14.29 -2.75 10.74
CA LEU A 84 -15.73 -2.71 11.01
C LEU A 84 -16.38 -4.10 11.10
N ALA A 85 -15.76 -5.11 10.49
CA ALA A 85 -16.26 -6.47 10.51
C ALA A 85 -16.27 -7.01 11.95
N PRO A 86 -17.32 -7.73 12.37
CA PRO A 86 -17.27 -8.48 13.62
C PRO A 86 -16.09 -9.45 13.54
N SER A 87 -15.24 -9.43 14.56
CA SER A 87 -13.96 -10.14 14.60
C SER A 87 -14.18 -11.65 14.46
N ILE A 88 -14.11 -12.16 13.22
CA ILE A 88 -13.68 -13.54 13.00
C ILE A 88 -12.26 -13.56 13.52
N PRO A 89 -11.90 -14.41 14.50
CA PRO A 89 -10.55 -14.47 15.00
C PRO A 89 -9.60 -14.74 13.84
N ASP A 90 -8.86 -13.72 13.40
CA ASP A 90 -7.80 -13.91 12.42
C ASP A 90 -6.72 -14.72 13.15
N PRO A 91 -6.46 -15.98 12.75
CA PRO A 91 -5.47 -16.83 13.41
C PRO A 91 -4.05 -16.23 13.33
N ASP A 92 -3.85 -15.22 12.47
CA ASP A 92 -2.59 -14.52 12.29
C ASP A 92 -2.62 -13.10 12.91
N ALA A 93 -3.68 -12.68 13.60
CA ALA A 93 -3.79 -11.31 14.14
C ALA A 93 -2.63 -10.90 15.06
N GLY A 94 -2.08 -11.86 15.83
CA GLY A 94 -0.88 -11.64 16.63
C GLY A 94 0.36 -11.42 15.76
N ARG A 95 0.57 -12.33 14.80
CA ARG A 95 1.70 -12.29 13.86
C ARG A 95 1.67 -11.07 12.94
N ARG A 96 0.49 -10.63 12.49
CA ARG A 96 0.33 -9.40 11.69
C ARG A 96 0.72 -8.17 12.51
N ARG A 97 0.24 -8.07 13.76
CA ARG A 97 0.63 -6.96 14.65
C ARG A 97 2.13 -6.93 14.94
N GLU A 98 2.74 -8.10 15.12
CA GLU A 98 4.19 -8.21 15.26
C GLU A 98 4.93 -7.77 13.99
N ALA A 99 4.49 -8.24 12.82
CA ALA A 99 5.05 -7.85 11.53
C ALA A 99 4.95 -6.32 11.30
N ASP A 100 3.78 -5.73 11.58
CA ASP A 100 3.56 -4.29 11.46
C ASP A 100 4.53 -3.51 12.37
N ALA A 101 4.67 -3.93 13.63
CA ALA A 101 5.58 -3.29 14.58
C ALA A 101 7.06 -3.40 14.14
N GLN A 102 7.48 -4.56 13.60
CA GLN A 102 8.82 -4.75 13.07
C GLN A 102 9.09 -3.85 11.85
N ALA A 103 8.13 -3.78 10.93
CA ALA A 103 8.22 -2.92 9.74
C ALA A 103 8.30 -1.44 10.12
N GLU A 104 7.44 -0.97 11.02
CA GLU A 104 7.45 0.42 11.51
C GLU A 104 8.77 0.78 12.20
N ALA A 105 9.28 -0.11 13.06
CA ALA A 105 10.56 0.09 13.73
C ALA A 105 11.73 0.17 12.74
N TYR A 106 11.71 -0.66 11.69
CA TYR A 106 12.69 -0.60 10.61
C TYR A 106 12.61 0.72 9.85
N VAL A 107 11.42 1.12 9.38
CA VAL A 107 11.21 2.34 8.59
C VAL A 107 11.63 3.58 9.39
N SER A 108 11.25 3.66 10.67
CA SER A 108 11.62 4.76 11.56
C SER A 108 13.15 4.89 11.69
N ARG A 109 13.84 3.77 11.87
CA ARG A 109 15.31 3.73 11.92
C ARG A 109 15.92 4.11 10.57
N PHE A 110 15.40 3.59 9.46
CA PHE A 110 15.88 3.90 8.11
C PHE A 110 15.80 5.40 7.82
N VAL A 111 14.65 6.04 8.06
CA VAL A 111 14.45 7.48 7.88
C VAL A 111 15.43 8.29 8.72
N ARG A 112 15.73 7.86 9.95
CA ARG A 112 16.63 8.57 10.86
C ARG A 112 18.11 8.44 10.48
N THR A 113 18.56 7.25 10.05
CA THR A 113 20.00 6.97 9.95
C THR A 113 20.51 6.78 8.52
N SER A 114 19.64 6.47 7.56
CA SER A 114 20.05 6.13 6.19
C SER A 114 20.67 7.32 5.46
N LYS A 115 21.88 7.11 4.93
CA LYS A 115 22.52 8.06 4.00
C LYS A 115 21.69 8.21 2.72
N LEU A 116 21.14 7.10 2.21
CA LEU A 116 20.31 7.08 1.01
C LEU A 116 19.05 7.93 1.18
N TYR A 117 18.41 7.88 2.36
CA TYR A 117 17.24 8.71 2.64
C TYR A 117 17.57 10.20 2.68
N ARG A 118 18.70 10.58 3.30
CA ARG A 118 19.17 11.97 3.30
C ARG A 118 19.46 12.50 1.90
N GLU A 119 20.08 11.67 1.06
CA GLU A 119 20.31 11.97 -0.35
C GLU A 119 18.99 12.13 -1.11
N ALA A 120 18.05 11.19 -0.94
CA ALA A 120 16.71 11.27 -1.54
C ALA A 120 15.96 12.54 -1.16
N LYS A 121 16.08 12.98 0.09
CA LYS A 121 15.46 14.20 0.59
C LYS A 121 16.05 15.45 -0.06
N ARG A 122 17.38 15.49 -0.21
CA ARG A 122 18.09 16.59 -0.87
C ARG A 122 17.71 16.68 -2.35
N ASP A 123 17.58 15.53 -3.00
CA ASP A 123 17.40 15.43 -4.44
C ASP A 123 15.91 15.33 -4.84
N GLY A 124 14.97 15.47 -3.90
CA GLY A 124 13.53 15.58 -4.18
C GLY A 124 12.76 14.27 -4.42
N TRP A 125 13.38 13.10 -4.21
CA TRP A 125 12.75 11.78 -4.46
C TRP A 125 12.52 10.93 -3.21
N ALA A 126 12.59 11.52 -2.01
CA ALA A 126 12.39 10.81 -0.74
C ALA A 126 11.02 10.12 -0.60
N GLY A 127 9.95 10.67 -1.20
CA GLY A 127 8.61 10.07 -1.13
C GLY A 127 8.57 8.68 -1.75
N SER A 128 9.01 8.55 -3.00
CA SER A 128 9.05 7.28 -3.72
C SER A 128 9.96 6.24 -3.05
N LEU A 129 11.10 6.69 -2.50
CA LEU A 129 11.96 5.81 -1.70
C LEU A 129 11.24 5.29 -0.45
N LEU A 130 10.53 6.17 0.26
CA LEU A 130 9.86 5.81 1.50
C LEU A 130 8.72 4.82 1.25
N ASP A 131 7.91 5.03 0.20
CA ASP A 131 6.83 4.13 -0.19
C ASP A 131 7.36 2.72 -0.50
N TYR A 132 8.48 2.64 -1.24
CA TYR A 132 9.16 1.38 -1.52
C TYR A 132 9.65 0.72 -0.24
N VAL A 133 10.35 1.46 0.63
CA VAL A 133 10.93 0.92 1.86
C VAL A 133 9.86 0.44 2.82
N GLN A 134 8.75 1.17 2.96
CA GLN A 134 7.60 0.76 3.76
C GLN A 134 7.00 -0.55 3.23
N SER A 135 6.76 -0.62 1.93
CA SER A 135 6.18 -1.81 1.29
C SER A 135 7.09 -3.03 1.42
N ALA A 136 8.40 -2.85 1.21
CA ALA A 136 9.37 -3.92 1.29
C ALA A 136 9.57 -4.39 2.73
N ALA A 137 9.61 -3.47 3.70
CA ALA A 137 9.73 -3.79 5.12
C ALA A 137 8.50 -4.55 5.62
N ALA A 138 7.29 -4.10 5.25
CA ALA A 138 6.05 -4.80 5.58
C ALA A 138 6.01 -6.21 4.98
N LEU A 139 6.48 -6.36 3.74
CA LEU A 139 6.54 -7.67 3.08
C LEU A 139 7.53 -8.61 3.79
N GLN A 140 8.76 -8.15 4.07
CA GLN A 140 9.75 -8.95 4.80
C GLN A 140 9.30 -9.32 6.22
N ALA A 141 8.69 -8.38 6.94
CA ALA A 141 8.20 -8.62 8.30
C ALA A 141 7.07 -9.66 8.32
N GLN A 142 6.14 -9.61 7.35
CA GLN A 142 5.10 -10.64 7.20
C GLN A 142 5.69 -12.04 6.92
N VAL A 143 6.77 -12.11 6.14
CA VAL A 143 7.49 -13.35 5.85
C VAL A 143 8.18 -13.89 7.11
N LEU A 144 8.88 -13.03 7.86
CA LEU A 144 9.55 -13.37 9.12
C LEU A 144 8.57 -13.84 10.20
N ALA A 145 7.46 -13.12 10.37
CA ALA A 145 6.40 -13.50 11.31
C ALA A 145 5.62 -14.75 10.85
N GLY A 146 5.87 -15.26 9.63
CA GLY A 146 5.20 -16.45 9.10
C GLY A 146 3.70 -16.26 8.88
N THR A 147 3.24 -15.05 8.57
CA THR A 147 1.80 -14.78 8.30
C THR A 147 1.32 -15.54 7.05
N ARG A 148 0.09 -16.06 7.08
CA ARG A 148 -0.56 -16.65 5.91
C ARG A 148 -1.19 -15.54 5.06
N GLY A 149 -1.06 -15.66 3.75
CA GLY A 149 -1.62 -14.67 2.82
C GLY A 149 -0.90 -13.33 2.92
N VAL A 150 0.38 -13.35 2.56
CA VAL A 150 1.25 -12.17 2.55
C VAL A 150 0.73 -11.15 1.52
N SER A 151 0.45 -9.93 1.99
CA SER A 151 0.08 -8.80 1.12
C SER A 151 1.31 -8.00 0.70
N TRP A 152 1.28 -7.51 -0.54
CA TRP A 152 2.36 -6.76 -1.18
C TRP A 152 1.78 -5.61 -2.02
N ASP A 153 2.62 -4.62 -2.32
CA ASP A 153 2.26 -3.43 -3.11
C ASP A 153 2.97 -3.44 -4.47
N ARG A 154 2.32 -2.90 -5.51
CA ARG A 154 2.87 -2.80 -6.87
C ARG A 154 4.18 -2.00 -6.93
N VAL A 155 4.45 -1.13 -5.96
CA VAL A 155 5.75 -0.42 -5.87
C VAL A 155 6.95 -1.38 -5.75
N LEU A 156 6.74 -2.64 -5.37
CA LEU A 156 7.78 -3.66 -5.30
C LEU A 156 8.09 -4.33 -6.64
N LEU A 157 7.19 -4.21 -7.62
CA LEU A 157 7.31 -4.88 -8.92
C LEU A 157 8.28 -4.13 -9.83
N ASP A 158 9.14 -4.83 -10.53
CA ASP A 158 9.95 -4.23 -11.58
C ASP A 158 9.04 -3.85 -12.76
N PRO A 159 8.91 -2.56 -13.12
CA PRO A 159 8.02 -2.11 -14.18
C PRO A 159 8.47 -2.60 -15.56
N ASP A 160 9.76 -2.92 -15.71
CA ASP A 160 10.34 -3.38 -16.98
C ASP A 160 10.32 -4.91 -17.11
N SER A 161 9.86 -5.62 -16.07
CA SER A 161 9.78 -7.08 -16.08
C SER A 161 8.50 -7.55 -16.79
N SER A 162 8.67 -8.49 -17.71
CA SER A 162 7.56 -9.21 -18.34
C SER A 162 6.98 -10.34 -17.48
N ALA A 163 7.56 -10.61 -16.31
CA ALA A 163 7.08 -11.67 -15.42
C ALA A 163 5.79 -11.26 -14.72
N GLU A 164 4.91 -12.24 -14.46
CA GLU A 164 3.67 -11.99 -13.75
C GLU A 164 3.96 -11.41 -12.36
N PRO A 165 3.15 -10.44 -11.86
CA PRO A 165 3.40 -9.78 -10.58
C PRO A 165 3.62 -10.76 -9.42
N ARG A 166 2.89 -11.87 -9.42
CA ARG A 166 3.01 -12.88 -8.38
C ARG A 166 4.37 -13.60 -8.43
N GLU A 167 4.86 -13.89 -9.62
CA GLU A 167 6.16 -14.55 -9.81
C GLU A 167 7.32 -13.66 -9.33
N GLN A 168 7.23 -12.35 -9.58
CA GLN A 168 8.21 -11.38 -9.10
C GLN A 168 8.27 -11.34 -7.57
N ILE A 169 7.12 -11.30 -6.91
CA ILE A 169 7.04 -11.31 -5.44
C ILE A 169 7.52 -12.64 -4.87
N ASP A 170 7.14 -13.76 -5.46
CA ASP A 170 7.59 -15.07 -5.00
C ASP A 170 9.11 -15.21 -5.20
N ALA A 171 9.69 -14.65 -6.27
CA ALA A 171 11.14 -14.58 -6.46
C ALA A 171 11.84 -13.74 -5.41
N LEU A 172 11.30 -12.57 -5.05
CA LEU A 172 11.81 -11.73 -3.96
C LEU A 172 11.81 -12.50 -2.63
N ILE A 173 10.70 -13.15 -2.29
CA ILE A 173 10.56 -13.93 -1.05
C ILE A 173 11.55 -15.11 -1.02
N ARG A 174 11.70 -15.83 -2.14
CA ARG A 174 12.71 -16.90 -2.27
C ARG A 174 14.12 -16.37 -2.04
N GLY A 175 14.50 -15.29 -2.72
CA GLY A 175 15.82 -14.69 -2.56
C GLY A 175 16.14 -14.29 -1.12
N TRP A 176 15.16 -13.83 -0.34
CA TRP A 176 15.38 -13.55 1.08
C TRP A 176 15.51 -14.82 1.93
N ARG A 177 14.70 -15.84 1.67
CA ARG A 177 14.78 -17.12 2.39
C ARG A 177 16.12 -17.80 2.14
N ASP A 178 16.55 -17.85 0.88
CA ASP A 178 17.83 -18.45 0.48
C ASP A 178 19.01 -17.65 1.05
N GLY A 179 18.84 -16.32 1.22
CA GLY A 179 19.80 -15.43 1.88
C GLY A 179 19.80 -15.47 3.41
N GLY A 180 18.97 -16.32 4.04
CA GLY A 180 18.92 -16.45 5.50
C GLY A 180 18.32 -15.24 6.20
N LEU A 181 17.19 -14.71 5.71
CA LEU A 181 16.47 -13.59 6.32
C LEU A 181 16.21 -13.84 7.82
N ALA A 182 16.95 -13.16 8.68
CA ALA A 182 16.82 -13.22 10.14
C ALA A 182 16.23 -11.92 10.74
N GLU A 183 16.30 -10.81 9.99
CA GLU A 183 15.77 -9.51 10.37
C GLU A 183 15.27 -8.76 9.12
N VAL A 184 14.42 -7.75 9.32
CA VAL A 184 14.00 -6.85 8.23
C VAL A 184 15.21 -6.06 7.76
N LYS A 185 15.58 -6.24 6.49
CA LYS A 185 16.68 -5.55 5.82
C LYS A 185 16.31 -5.29 4.37
N VAL A 186 15.78 -4.10 4.12
CA VAL A 186 15.35 -3.67 2.79
C VAL A 186 16.57 -3.31 1.93
N ALA A 187 16.73 -4.02 0.83
CA ALA A 187 17.62 -3.63 -0.26
C ALA A 187 16.84 -2.82 -1.30
N VAL A 188 17.35 -1.64 -1.66
CA VAL A 188 16.74 -0.76 -2.66
C VAL A 188 17.46 -0.96 -4.00
N PRO A 189 16.78 -1.44 -5.06
CA PRO A 189 17.40 -1.66 -6.35
C PRO A 189 17.92 -0.35 -6.96
N LYS A 190 19.13 -0.39 -7.54
CA LYS A 190 19.74 0.78 -8.20
C LYS A 190 18.89 1.29 -9.37
N ALA A 191 18.26 0.40 -10.12
CA ALA A 191 17.35 0.75 -11.22
C ALA A 191 16.19 1.63 -10.72
N ARG A 192 15.57 1.30 -9.58
CA ARG A 192 14.52 2.12 -8.97
C ARG A 192 15.01 3.52 -8.60
N ILE A 193 16.20 3.62 -8.02
CA ILE A 193 16.81 4.92 -7.67
C ILE A 193 17.00 5.78 -8.94
N ALA A 194 17.44 5.19 -10.05
CA ALA A 194 17.60 5.90 -11.31
C ALA A 194 16.25 6.45 -11.83
N VAL A 195 15.19 5.64 -11.80
CA VAL A 195 13.83 6.05 -12.19
C VAL A 195 13.34 7.22 -11.32
N TRP A 196 13.50 7.14 -10.00
CA TRP A 196 13.03 8.22 -9.11
C TRP A 196 13.81 9.51 -9.28
N ARG A 197 15.12 9.42 -9.56
CA ARG A 197 15.94 10.61 -9.88
C ARG A 197 15.50 11.28 -11.17
N ALA A 198 15.24 10.50 -12.23
CA ALA A 198 14.72 11.03 -13.49
C ALA A 198 13.38 11.75 -13.26
N ALA A 199 12.43 11.09 -12.59
CA ALA A 199 11.13 11.66 -12.29
C ALA A 199 11.19 12.94 -11.42
N ALA A 200 12.13 13.03 -10.48
CA ALA A 200 12.32 14.24 -9.67
C ALA A 200 12.95 15.40 -10.46
N THR A 201 13.71 15.11 -11.51
CA THR A 201 14.31 16.12 -12.38
C THR A 201 13.28 16.70 -13.36
N GLU A 202 12.35 15.86 -13.83
CA GLU A 202 11.29 16.25 -14.77
C GLU A 202 10.15 17.04 -14.12
N ARG A 203 10.00 16.97 -12.79
CA ARG A 203 8.91 17.63 -12.06
C ARG A 203 9.44 18.91 -11.38
N PRO A 204 9.11 20.12 -11.86
CA PRO A 204 9.47 21.33 -11.13
C PRO A 204 8.87 21.29 -9.73
N ALA A 205 9.67 21.64 -8.71
CA ALA A 205 9.24 21.59 -7.32
C ALA A 205 7.96 22.42 -7.13
N PRO A 206 6.87 21.85 -6.57
CA PRO A 206 5.75 22.68 -6.16
C PRO A 206 6.23 23.67 -5.09
N ALA A 207 6.01 24.96 -5.35
CA ALA A 207 6.27 26.02 -4.40
C ALA A 207 5.27 25.91 -3.25
N GLY A 208 5.73 25.37 -2.12
CA GLY A 208 4.94 25.33 -0.89
C GLY A 208 4.00 24.12 -0.79
N ASP A 209 3.78 23.73 0.46
CA ASP A 209 2.87 22.69 0.94
C ASP A 209 3.35 21.24 0.76
N THR A 210 4.02 20.75 1.81
CA THR A 210 4.44 19.35 1.93
C THR A 210 3.55 18.57 2.91
N PRO A 211 2.71 17.65 2.42
CA PRO A 211 2.02 16.63 3.22
C PRO A 211 2.95 15.74 4.08
N TRP A 212 4.25 15.68 3.78
CA TRP A 212 5.20 14.85 4.52
C TRP A 212 5.47 15.37 5.95
N GLN A 213 5.30 16.67 6.20
CA GLN A 213 5.45 17.23 7.55
C GLN A 213 4.40 16.64 8.51
N GLU A 214 3.18 16.37 8.03
CA GLU A 214 2.16 15.67 8.81
C GLU A 214 2.49 14.19 9.04
N VAL A 215 3.04 13.50 8.04
CA VAL A 215 3.45 12.09 8.19
C VAL A 215 4.57 11.97 9.23
N VAL A 216 5.57 12.85 9.18
CA VAL A 216 6.66 12.86 10.17
C VAL A 216 6.17 13.32 11.54
N ALA A 217 5.25 14.28 11.61
CA ALA A 217 4.62 14.65 12.88
C ALA A 217 3.86 13.47 13.50
N ARG A 218 3.11 12.69 12.71
CA ARG A 218 2.37 11.50 13.19
C ARG A 218 3.29 10.37 13.66
N LEU A 219 4.37 10.09 12.94
CA LEU A 219 5.36 9.09 13.34
C LEU A 219 6.12 9.51 14.61
N THR A 220 6.45 10.80 14.73
CA THR A 220 7.13 11.35 15.92
C THR A 220 6.21 11.41 17.13
N ALA A 221 4.91 11.67 16.93
CA ALA A 221 3.91 11.66 18.00
C ALA A 221 3.64 10.24 18.54
N SER A 222 3.64 9.21 17.67
CA SER A 222 3.47 7.82 18.11
C SER A 222 4.67 7.30 18.91
N ALA A 223 5.89 7.75 18.59
CA ALA A 223 7.09 7.41 19.35
C ALA A 223 7.17 8.08 20.74
N LYS A 224 6.33 9.09 21.00
CA LYS A 224 6.35 9.90 22.22
C LYS A 224 5.30 9.49 23.26
N ARG A 225 4.49 8.46 23.07
CA ARG A 225 3.63 7.96 24.17
C ARG A 225 4.52 7.28 25.21
N PRO A 226 4.77 7.90 26.38
CA PRO A 226 5.40 7.19 27.48
C PRO A 226 4.36 6.18 27.97
N GLY A 227 4.80 4.98 28.35
CA GLY A 227 3.95 4.05 29.07
C GLY A 227 3.27 4.78 30.21
N GLY A 228 1.94 4.80 30.18
CA GLY A 228 1.12 5.11 31.34
C GLY A 228 0.80 3.80 32.03
N PRO A 229 1.45 3.48 33.17
CA PRO A 229 0.95 2.50 34.12
C PRO A 229 -0.10 3.16 35.04
N GLY A 230 -1.11 2.40 35.44
CA GLY A 230 -2.12 2.81 36.40
C GLY A 230 -3.48 2.25 36.07
#